data_AF-A0A366IMP2-F1
#
_entry.id   AF-A0A366IMP2-F1
#
_cell.length_a   1.000
_cell.length_b   1.000
_cell.length_c   1.000
_cell.angle_alpha   90.00
_cell.angle_beta   90.00
_cell.angle_gamma   90.00
#
_symmetry.space_group_name_H-M   'P 1'
#
loop_
_entity.id
_entity.type
_entity.pdbx_description
1 polymer ?
#
loop_
_entity_poly.entity_id
_entity_poly.type
_entity_poly.pdbx_seq_one_letter_code
_entity_poly.pdbx_strand_id
1 'polypeptide(L)'
;MTKTLAVDIRLDGIEIDGRLYEYPILLTDLKALFDEEPEELEGSRSSRTSSSWVWFDSGLSATHKDGVHALALKFDVDDPAHDVRIEGRPFGEEFGPQGPTYPSRDFGNGYIMARRSSDRGPDQRVRTIIVEQKVRRPAKKKQAAPGKTVKPAKSPEPKPSVDPAEFTDLNFKLLVLQDLMYDQQLLTPAFQLGEFIEHHVDREIDLDEEGYAPIPEALAYFAEYPVPRELLGRVVELVQDGGNDIYLQIAPLWDGEDDVFDVKDFADVDLLPELRSLTLTGVDEVTLESLREKGIEADLL
;
A
#
# COMPACT_ATOMS: atom_id res chain seq x y z
N MET A 1 30.94 17.63 -14.81
CA MET A 1 30.40 18.63 -15.76
C MET A 1 28.93 18.73 -15.44
N THR A 2 28.40 19.92 -15.18
CA THR A 2 27.01 20.09 -14.77
C THR A 2 26.07 19.58 -15.87
N LYS A 3 25.27 18.55 -15.60
CA LYS A 3 24.34 17.95 -16.57
C LYS A 3 22.98 18.64 -16.46
N THR A 4 22.53 19.26 -17.54
CA THR A 4 21.16 19.78 -17.63
C THR A 4 20.24 18.64 -18.06
N LEU A 5 19.21 18.39 -17.25
CA LEU A 5 18.15 17.42 -17.56
C LEU A 5 16.88 18.17 -17.95
N ALA A 6 16.31 17.83 -19.11
CA ALA A 6 14.96 18.22 -19.49
C ALA A 6 13.97 17.17 -18.94
N VAL A 7 13.08 17.59 -18.04
CA VAL A 7 12.12 16.68 -17.39
C VAL A 7 10.68 17.13 -17.70
N ASP A 8 9.87 16.23 -18.24
CA ASP A 8 8.44 16.42 -18.47
C ASP A 8 7.65 15.28 -17.79
N ILE A 9 6.71 15.62 -16.92
CA ILE A 9 5.94 14.64 -16.15
C ILE A 9 4.66 14.34 -16.92
N ARG A 10 4.49 13.08 -17.32
CA ARG A 10 3.38 12.63 -18.15
C ARG A 10 2.46 11.67 -17.41
N LEU A 11 1.45 11.25 -18.15
CA LEU A 11 0.34 10.42 -17.73
C LEU A 11 0.75 8.96 -17.53
N ASP A 12 1.54 8.51 -18.50
CA ASP A 12 2.02 7.18 -18.75
C ASP A 12 3.44 7.00 -18.20
N GLY A 13 4.14 8.09 -17.89
CA GLY A 13 5.51 8.05 -17.43
C GLY A 13 6.12 9.42 -17.12
N ILE A 14 7.45 9.45 -17.01
CA ILE A 14 8.23 10.69 -16.97
C ILE A 14 9.14 10.70 -18.19
N GLU A 15 9.13 11.79 -18.95
CA GLU A 15 10.13 12.00 -19.99
C GLU A 15 11.34 12.71 -19.39
N ILE A 16 12.52 12.10 -19.53
CA ILE A 16 13.80 12.69 -19.15
C ILE A 16 14.71 12.71 -20.37
N ASP A 17 15.19 13.88 -20.77
CA ASP A 17 16.00 14.13 -21.97
C ASP A 17 15.41 13.50 -23.25
N GLY A 18 14.07 13.57 -23.40
CA GLY A 18 13.35 13.06 -24.56
C GLY A 18 13.07 11.56 -24.55
N ARG A 19 13.46 10.83 -23.49
CA ARG A 19 13.11 9.42 -23.30
C ARG A 19 11.99 9.28 -22.26
N LEU A 20 10.89 8.64 -22.66
CA LEU A 20 9.78 8.31 -21.77
C LEU A 20 10.10 7.07 -20.93
N TYR A 21 9.91 7.19 -19.63
CA TYR A 21 10.00 6.14 -18.63
C TYR A 21 8.61 5.85 -18.10
N GLU A 22 8.02 4.74 -18.53
CA GLU A 22 6.66 4.38 -18.15
C GLU A 22 6.57 4.00 -16.66
N TYR A 23 5.41 4.23 -16.05
CA TYR A 23 5.14 3.77 -14.69
C TYR A 23 4.77 2.27 -14.65
N PRO A 24 5.18 1.52 -13.61
CA PRO A 24 6.12 1.90 -12.55
C PRO A 24 7.55 2.02 -13.10
N ILE A 25 8.29 3.04 -12.67
CA ILE A 25 9.62 3.29 -13.21
C ILE A 25 10.59 2.25 -12.67
N LEU A 26 11.20 1.49 -13.56
CA LEU A 26 12.22 0.53 -13.21
C LEU A 26 13.53 1.24 -12.88
N LEU A 27 14.12 0.80 -11.78
CA LEU A 27 15.42 1.27 -11.31
C LEU A 27 16.55 0.98 -12.31
N THR A 28 16.45 -0.10 -13.08
CA THR A 28 17.38 -0.44 -14.17
C THR A 28 17.34 0.57 -15.31
N ASP A 29 16.17 1.13 -15.63
CA ASP A 29 16.02 2.14 -16.68
C ASP A 29 16.64 3.48 -16.27
N LEU A 30 16.57 3.83 -14.98
CA LEU A 30 17.22 5.02 -14.43
C LEU A 30 18.74 4.88 -14.36
N LYS A 31 19.25 3.69 -14.01
CA LYS A 31 20.68 3.39 -14.09
C LYS A 31 21.24 3.57 -15.50
N ALA A 32 20.43 3.30 -16.53
CA ALA A 32 20.82 3.52 -17.93
C ALA A 32 20.71 4.99 -18.40
N LEU A 33 20.17 5.90 -17.59
CA LEU A 33 20.00 7.32 -17.95
C LEU A 33 21.29 8.14 -17.74
N PHE A 34 22.16 7.69 -16.85
CA PHE A 34 23.42 8.35 -16.51
C PHE A 34 24.59 7.42 -16.80
N ASP A 35 25.69 7.99 -17.29
CA ASP A 35 26.98 7.29 -17.38
C ASP A 35 27.66 7.15 -16.00
N GLU A 36 26.90 7.37 -14.92
CA GLU A 36 27.30 7.29 -13.52
C GLU A 36 26.52 6.15 -12.85
N GLU A 37 27.25 5.25 -12.19
CA GLU A 37 26.64 4.27 -11.29
C GLU A 37 26.16 5.00 -10.03
N PRO A 38 24.88 4.87 -9.65
CA PRO A 38 24.38 5.52 -8.45
C PRO A 38 25.02 4.97 -7.19
N GLU A 39 25.18 5.82 -6.18
CA GLU A 39 25.52 5.37 -4.83
C GLU A 39 24.25 4.96 -4.07
N GLU A 40 24.29 3.79 -3.42
CA GLU A 40 23.21 3.31 -2.57
C GLU A 40 23.39 3.79 -1.13
N LEU A 41 22.38 4.50 -0.64
CA LEU A 41 22.29 4.99 0.73
C LEU A 41 21.20 4.21 1.46
N GLU A 42 21.58 3.53 2.54
CA GLU A 42 20.63 2.90 3.46
C GLU A 42 19.90 3.97 4.29
N GLY A 43 18.60 3.72 4.56
CA GLY A 43 17.61 4.73 4.95
C GLY A 43 17.91 5.63 6.17
N SER A 44 17.20 6.76 6.21
CA SER A 44 17.10 7.65 7.38
C SER A 44 16.48 6.94 8.58
N ARG A 45 16.86 7.34 9.81
CA ARG A 45 16.31 6.85 11.10
C ARG A 45 14.78 6.87 11.22
N SER A 46 14.07 7.57 10.33
CA SER A 46 12.59 7.64 10.32
C SER A 46 11.89 6.55 9.51
N SER A 47 12.59 5.79 8.66
CA SER A 47 12.01 4.63 7.95
C SER A 47 13.09 3.61 7.63
N ARG A 48 13.21 2.58 8.48
CA ARG A 48 14.23 1.51 8.37
C ARG A 48 14.05 0.57 7.16
N THR A 49 13.00 0.73 6.36
CA THR A 49 12.60 -0.23 5.32
C THR A 49 12.75 0.28 3.88
N SER A 50 13.34 1.46 3.66
CA SER A 50 13.54 2.01 2.32
C SER A 50 14.97 2.50 2.12
N SER A 51 15.60 2.10 1.02
CA SER A 51 16.90 2.58 0.55
C SER A 51 16.73 3.67 -0.50
N SER A 52 17.81 4.38 -0.82
CA SER A 52 17.81 5.37 -1.89
C SER A 52 19.07 5.29 -2.74
N TRP A 53 18.91 5.46 -4.03
CA TRP A 53 20.01 5.67 -4.96
C TRP A 53 20.19 7.16 -5.25
N VAL A 54 21.44 7.61 -5.32
CA VAL A 54 21.78 9.01 -5.59
C VAL A 54 22.75 9.08 -6.76
N TRP A 55 22.43 9.91 -7.74
CA TRP A 55 23.30 10.30 -8.84
C TRP A 55 23.79 11.72 -8.58
N PHE A 56 24.99 11.83 -8.00
CA PHE A 56 25.47 13.11 -7.48
C PHE A 56 25.63 14.14 -8.58
N ASP A 57 26.09 13.78 -9.78
CA ASP A 57 26.32 14.77 -10.84
C ASP A 57 25.04 15.35 -11.44
N SER A 58 23.88 14.73 -11.16
CA SER A 58 22.59 15.09 -11.73
C SER A 58 21.61 15.70 -10.73
N GLY A 59 21.91 15.64 -9.43
CA GLY A 59 20.97 16.01 -8.37
C GLY A 59 19.72 15.12 -8.31
N LEU A 60 19.73 13.94 -8.97
CA LEU A 60 18.66 12.96 -8.92
C LEU A 60 18.88 11.98 -7.77
N SER A 61 17.80 11.68 -7.05
CA SER A 61 17.74 10.52 -6.16
C SER A 61 16.45 9.72 -6.38
N ALA A 62 16.53 8.41 -6.21
CA ALA A 62 15.41 7.47 -6.32
C ALA A 62 15.26 6.68 -5.02
N THR A 63 14.10 6.71 -4.39
CA THR A 63 13.79 5.86 -3.23
C THR A 63 13.16 4.56 -3.68
N HIS A 64 13.59 3.43 -3.08
CA HIS A 64 13.06 2.09 -3.37
C HIS A 64 12.92 1.23 -2.11
N LYS A 65 12.21 0.11 -2.25
CA LYS A 65 12.07 -0.92 -1.21
C LYS A 65 12.64 -2.27 -1.64
N ASP A 66 12.37 -2.66 -2.89
CA ASP A 66 12.70 -3.97 -3.46
C ASP A 66 13.98 -3.96 -4.32
N GLY A 67 14.52 -2.78 -4.61
CA GLY A 67 15.67 -2.64 -5.52
C GLY A 67 15.30 -2.80 -7.00
N VAL A 68 14.00 -2.85 -7.31
CA VAL A 68 13.46 -3.04 -8.67
C VAL A 68 12.68 -1.80 -9.12
N HIS A 69 11.86 -1.21 -8.25
CA HIS A 69 10.97 -0.09 -8.60
C HIS A 69 11.30 1.20 -7.85
N ALA A 70 11.25 2.33 -8.56
CA ALA A 70 11.34 3.65 -7.94
C ALA A 70 9.98 4.06 -7.35
N LEU A 71 9.92 4.19 -6.02
CA LEU A 71 8.74 4.70 -5.30
C LEU A 71 8.65 6.22 -5.35
N ALA A 72 9.80 6.89 -5.37
CA ALA A 72 9.88 8.33 -5.50
C ALA A 72 11.14 8.73 -6.25
N LEU A 73 11.04 9.78 -7.09
CA LEU A 73 12.16 10.45 -7.71
C LEU A 73 12.24 11.88 -7.18
N LYS A 74 13.44 12.29 -6.80
CA LYS A 74 13.71 13.62 -6.25
C LYS A 74 14.81 14.29 -7.07
N PHE A 75 14.51 15.47 -7.60
CA PHE A 75 15.43 16.34 -8.33
C PHE A 75 15.72 17.56 -7.46
N ASP A 76 16.99 17.79 -7.12
CA ASP A 76 17.43 19.01 -6.43
C ASP A 76 17.77 20.09 -7.48
N VAL A 77 16.96 21.16 -7.52
CA VAL A 77 16.89 22.13 -8.63
C VAL A 77 17.62 23.45 -8.31
N ASP A 78 17.79 23.78 -7.03
CA ASP A 78 18.46 25.03 -6.58
C ASP A 78 19.79 24.74 -5.87
N ASP A 79 20.32 23.52 -6.02
CA ASP A 79 21.67 23.21 -5.57
C ASP A 79 22.64 23.76 -6.61
N PRO A 80 23.51 24.74 -6.30
CA PRO A 80 24.44 25.31 -7.27
C PRO A 80 25.44 24.28 -7.86
N ALA A 81 25.51 23.07 -7.31
CA ALA A 81 26.22 21.94 -7.91
C ALA A 81 25.48 21.31 -9.12
N HIS A 82 24.17 21.54 -9.27
CA HIS A 82 23.31 20.90 -10.28
C HIS A 82 22.45 21.95 -11.01
N ASP A 83 22.44 21.96 -12.34
CA ASP A 83 21.65 22.91 -13.15
C ASP A 83 20.52 22.16 -13.86
N VAL A 84 19.46 21.85 -13.11
CA VAL A 84 18.30 21.10 -13.60
C VAL A 84 17.27 22.06 -14.20
N ARG A 85 16.93 21.91 -15.49
CA ARG A 85 15.95 22.77 -16.17
C ARG A 85 14.71 21.99 -16.57
N ILE A 86 13.62 22.23 -15.85
CA ILE A 86 12.32 21.63 -16.18
C ILE A 86 11.70 22.42 -17.34
N GLU A 87 11.63 21.79 -18.50
CA GLU A 87 10.93 22.31 -19.68
C GLU A 87 9.76 21.39 -20.02
N GLY A 88 8.55 21.78 -19.63
CA GLY A 88 7.34 21.00 -19.87
C GLY A 88 6.10 21.71 -19.33
N ARG A 89 4.90 21.28 -19.74
CA ARG A 89 3.64 21.64 -19.07
C ARG A 89 3.35 20.53 -18.07
N PRO A 90 3.92 20.56 -16.85
CA PRO A 90 3.71 19.49 -15.87
C PRO A 90 2.22 19.33 -15.62
N PHE A 91 1.82 18.10 -15.35
CA PHE A 91 0.46 17.74 -15.05
C PHE A 91 -0.19 18.72 -14.05
N GLY A 92 -1.26 19.44 -14.43
CA GLY A 92 -1.97 20.39 -13.57
C GLY A 92 -1.32 21.78 -13.48
N GLU A 93 -1.89 22.74 -14.21
CA GLU A 93 -1.48 24.14 -14.29
C GLU A 93 -1.53 24.85 -12.92
N GLU A 94 -0.38 25.00 -12.25
CA GLU A 94 0.11 26.24 -11.63
C GLU A 94 1.26 25.95 -10.65
N PHE A 95 2.50 26.02 -11.12
CA PHE A 95 3.66 26.12 -10.23
C PHE A 95 3.79 27.56 -9.72
N GLY A 96 2.91 27.99 -8.82
CA GLY A 96 2.84 29.38 -8.30
C GLY A 96 3.03 29.49 -6.78
N PRO A 97 3.79 30.50 -6.27
CA PRO A 97 4.14 30.67 -4.83
C PRO A 97 2.96 30.93 -3.86
N GLN A 98 1.71 30.84 -4.33
CA GLN A 98 0.53 31.37 -3.66
C GLN A 98 -0.69 30.45 -3.72
N GLY A 99 -0.53 29.11 -3.69
CA GLY A 99 -1.69 28.19 -3.66
C GLY A 99 -1.38 26.80 -3.10
N PRO A 100 -2.32 26.14 -2.39
CA PRO A 100 -2.14 24.82 -1.78
C PRO A 100 -2.53 23.69 -2.76
N THR A 101 -2.03 23.73 -3.98
CA THR A 101 -2.37 22.73 -5.01
C THR A 101 -1.13 21.94 -5.37
N TYR A 102 -1.02 20.75 -4.78
CA TYR A 102 -0.15 19.69 -5.29
C TYR A 102 -0.82 19.09 -6.52
N PRO A 103 -0.24 19.19 -7.72
CA PRO A 103 -0.77 18.45 -8.86
C PRO A 103 -0.68 16.95 -8.57
N SER A 104 -1.82 16.27 -8.67
CA SER A 104 -1.91 14.82 -8.58
C SER A 104 -2.75 14.29 -9.74
N ARG A 105 -2.32 13.19 -10.35
CA ARG A 105 -3.13 12.42 -11.29
C ARG A 105 -3.34 11.02 -10.79
N ASP A 106 -4.59 10.58 -10.81
CA ASP A 106 -4.94 9.20 -10.57
C ASP A 106 -4.52 8.30 -11.74
N PHE A 107 -3.96 7.14 -11.42
CA PHE A 107 -3.67 6.08 -12.37
C PHE A 107 -3.83 4.72 -11.68
N GLY A 108 -4.64 3.82 -12.25
CA GLY A 108 -4.88 2.49 -11.68
C GLY A 108 -5.22 2.53 -10.18
N ASN A 109 -4.39 1.88 -9.37
CA ASN A 109 -4.49 1.81 -7.91
C ASN A 109 -3.69 2.92 -7.19
N GLY A 110 -3.33 4.03 -7.84
CA GLY A 110 -2.39 5.02 -7.32
C GLY A 110 -2.62 6.45 -7.80
N TYR A 111 -1.78 7.36 -7.35
CA TYR A 111 -1.64 8.71 -7.90
C TYR A 111 -0.18 9.15 -7.91
N ILE A 112 0.22 9.85 -8.98
CA ILE A 112 1.53 10.51 -9.04
C ILE A 112 1.35 11.89 -8.45
N MET A 113 2.21 12.25 -7.51
CA MET A 113 2.23 13.58 -6.91
C MET A 113 3.57 14.25 -7.20
N ALA A 114 3.52 15.45 -7.79
CA ALA A 114 4.69 16.31 -7.91
C ALA A 114 4.61 17.42 -6.85
N ARG A 115 5.66 17.55 -6.02
CA ARG A 115 5.74 18.64 -5.02
C ARG A 115 7.03 19.42 -5.16
N ARG A 116 6.92 20.72 -4.87
CA ARG A 116 8.07 21.62 -4.75
C ARG A 116 8.29 22.03 -3.31
N SER A 117 9.54 22.05 -2.86
CA SER A 117 9.94 22.72 -1.62
C SER A 117 10.49 24.10 -1.96
N SER A 118 10.17 25.14 -1.19
CA SER A 118 10.71 26.48 -1.37
C SER A 118 11.18 27.09 -0.06
N ASP A 119 12.08 28.06 -0.14
CA ASP A 119 12.46 28.87 1.02
C ASP A 119 11.27 29.65 1.60
N ARG A 120 11.33 29.89 2.92
CA ARG A 120 10.44 30.86 3.57
C ARG A 120 10.98 32.27 3.29
N GLY A 121 10.25 33.06 2.54
CA GLY A 121 10.61 34.45 2.27
C GLY A 121 9.88 35.02 1.05
N PRO A 122 10.04 36.32 0.75
CA PRO A 122 9.44 36.96 -0.41
C PRO A 122 10.04 36.47 -1.74
N ASP A 123 11.29 35.99 -1.73
CA ASP A 123 11.99 35.43 -2.89
C ASP A 123 11.91 33.89 -2.90
N GLN A 124 10.69 33.34 -2.92
CA GLN A 124 10.48 31.88 -2.90
C GLN A 124 11.12 31.21 -4.13
N ARG A 125 12.28 30.58 -3.96
CA ARG A 125 12.94 29.73 -4.98
C ARG A 125 12.55 28.27 -4.78
N VAL A 126 12.38 27.54 -5.89
CA VAL A 126 12.07 26.10 -5.87
C VAL A 126 13.36 25.33 -5.65
N ARG A 127 13.47 24.61 -4.54
CA ARG A 127 14.67 23.86 -4.16
C ARG A 127 14.69 22.42 -4.66
N THR A 128 13.54 21.77 -4.67
CA THR A 128 13.43 20.34 -4.96
C THR A 128 12.12 20.07 -5.68
N ILE A 129 12.13 19.18 -6.67
CA ILE A 129 10.93 18.52 -7.20
C ILE A 129 10.94 17.06 -6.79
N ILE A 130 9.83 16.58 -6.25
CA ILE A 130 9.65 15.17 -5.89
C ILE A 130 8.45 14.63 -6.65
N VAL A 131 8.66 13.57 -7.43
CA VAL A 131 7.63 12.78 -8.10
C VAL A 131 7.46 11.48 -7.31
N GLU A 132 6.35 11.33 -6.61
CA GLU A 132 6.06 10.16 -5.78
C GLU A 132 4.98 9.31 -6.46
N GLN A 133 5.27 8.02 -6.70
CA GLN A 133 4.24 7.04 -6.99
C GLN A 133 3.60 6.64 -5.66
N LYS A 134 2.38 7.12 -5.43
CA LYS A 134 1.60 6.69 -4.28
C LYS A 134 0.60 5.66 -4.73
N VAL A 135 0.75 4.44 -4.25
CA VAL A 135 -0.38 3.51 -4.24
C VAL A 135 -1.44 4.13 -3.33
N ARG A 136 -2.68 4.16 -3.82
CA ARG A 136 -3.86 4.44 -3.03
C ARG A 136 -3.92 3.36 -1.97
N ARG A 137 -3.36 3.67 -0.80
CA ARG A 137 -3.80 3.00 0.42
C ARG A 137 -5.32 3.20 0.47
N PRO A 138 -6.12 2.18 0.80
CA PRO A 138 -7.54 2.38 1.07
C PRO A 138 -7.65 3.59 1.98
N ALA A 139 -8.46 4.57 1.58
CA ALA A 139 -8.49 5.84 2.28
C ALA A 139 -8.73 5.55 3.77
N LYS A 140 -7.79 5.93 4.64
CA LYS A 140 -8.14 6.13 6.06
C LYS A 140 -9.35 7.05 6.01
N LYS A 141 -10.54 6.57 6.39
CA LYS A 141 -11.74 7.40 6.52
C LYS A 141 -11.31 8.59 7.37
N LYS A 142 -11.05 9.74 6.74
CA LYS A 142 -11.04 11.01 7.46
C LYS A 142 -12.45 11.09 8.02
N GLN A 143 -12.60 11.14 9.35
CA GLN A 143 -13.84 11.58 9.95
C GLN A 143 -14.23 12.88 9.22
N ALA A 144 -15.34 12.81 8.49
CA ALA A 144 -15.75 13.88 7.61
C ALA A 144 -15.97 15.14 8.45
N ALA A 145 -15.40 16.27 8.02
CA ALA A 145 -15.92 17.56 8.42
C ALA A 145 -17.42 17.62 8.01
N PRO A 146 -18.29 18.20 8.83
CA PRO A 146 -19.73 17.95 8.75
C PRO A 146 -20.30 18.67 7.51
N GLY A 147 -20.77 17.89 6.53
CA GLY A 147 -21.40 18.46 5.35
C GLY A 147 -21.96 17.41 4.39
N LYS A 148 -23.22 17.03 4.62
CA LYS A 148 -24.07 16.03 3.93
C LYS A 148 -23.84 14.58 4.38
N THR A 149 -24.55 14.25 5.47
CA THR A 149 -24.74 12.91 6.01
C THR A 149 -25.49 12.02 5.02
N VAL A 150 -24.77 11.12 4.34
CA VAL A 150 -25.26 9.75 4.17
C VAL A 150 -24.86 9.04 5.46
N LYS A 151 -25.82 8.51 6.22
CA LYS A 151 -25.50 7.72 7.42
C LYS A 151 -24.60 6.55 6.98
N PRO A 152 -23.41 6.36 7.58
CA PRO A 152 -22.69 5.10 7.42
C PRO A 152 -23.63 3.96 7.82
N ALA A 153 -23.67 2.90 7.01
CA ALA A 153 -24.41 1.71 7.37
C ALA A 153 -23.63 1.02 8.47
N LYS A 154 -24.20 0.95 9.68
CA LYS A 154 -23.60 0.29 10.86
C LYS A 154 -22.86 -0.99 10.46
N SER A 155 -21.65 -1.17 10.99
CA SER A 155 -20.96 -2.48 11.00
C SER A 155 -21.99 -3.57 11.26
N PRO A 156 -22.09 -4.58 10.37
CA PRO A 156 -23.16 -5.54 10.50
C PRO A 156 -22.89 -6.42 11.71
N GLU A 157 -23.94 -6.74 12.45
CA GLU A 157 -23.88 -7.90 13.33
C GLU A 157 -23.65 -9.15 12.45
N PRO A 158 -22.78 -10.08 12.87
CA PRO A 158 -22.60 -11.33 12.15
C PRO A 158 -23.96 -12.01 12.03
N LYS A 159 -24.50 -12.08 10.81
CA LYS A 159 -25.81 -12.70 10.62
C LYS A 159 -25.63 -14.21 10.73
N PRO A 160 -26.50 -14.91 11.48
CA PRO A 160 -26.41 -16.36 11.55
C PRO A 160 -26.52 -16.96 10.14
N SER A 161 -25.49 -17.71 9.74
CA SER A 161 -25.53 -18.57 8.56
C SER A 161 -26.26 -19.86 8.90
N VAL A 162 -27.07 -20.38 7.97
CA VAL A 162 -27.78 -21.66 8.14
C VAL A 162 -26.80 -22.84 8.09
N ASP A 163 -25.64 -22.66 7.45
CA ASP A 163 -24.54 -23.64 7.37
C ASP A 163 -23.20 -22.90 7.35
N PRO A 164 -22.64 -22.55 8.53
CA PRO A 164 -21.31 -21.98 8.62
C PRO A 164 -20.23 -23.03 8.35
N ALA A 165 -19.15 -22.59 7.69
CA ALA A 165 -17.93 -23.36 7.59
C ALA A 165 -17.16 -23.30 8.93
N GLU A 166 -16.60 -24.44 9.32
CA GLU A 166 -15.80 -24.57 10.54
C GLU A 166 -14.33 -24.53 10.13
N PHE A 167 -13.63 -23.50 10.59
CA PHE A 167 -12.19 -23.32 10.38
C PHE A 167 -11.43 -23.79 11.61
N THR A 168 -10.28 -24.42 11.40
CA THR A 168 -9.38 -24.88 12.46
C THR A 168 -8.28 -23.86 12.75
N ASP A 169 -7.92 -23.03 11.77
CA ASP A 169 -6.96 -21.94 11.91
C ASP A 169 -7.66 -20.57 11.75
N LEU A 170 -7.51 -19.72 12.76
CA LEU A 170 -8.13 -18.40 12.76
C LEU A 170 -7.55 -17.51 11.65
N ASN A 171 -6.25 -17.55 11.42
CA ASN A 171 -5.60 -16.70 10.42
C ASN A 171 -5.91 -17.17 9.00
N PHE A 172 -6.10 -18.48 8.78
CA PHE A 172 -6.64 -18.98 7.51
C PHE A 172 -8.08 -18.50 7.28
N LYS A 173 -8.92 -18.52 8.33
CA LYS A 173 -10.27 -17.94 8.28
C LYS A 173 -10.23 -16.45 7.94
N LEU A 174 -9.27 -15.69 8.48
CA LEU A 174 -9.10 -14.27 8.16
C LEU A 174 -8.76 -14.05 6.68
N LEU A 175 -7.91 -14.90 6.06
CA LEU A 175 -7.65 -14.82 4.62
C LEU A 175 -8.90 -15.04 3.78
N VAL A 176 -9.71 -16.04 4.12
CA VAL A 176 -10.99 -16.28 3.42
C VAL A 176 -11.95 -15.12 3.61
N LEU A 177 -12.00 -14.52 4.80
CA LEU A 177 -12.81 -13.34 5.07
C LEU A 177 -12.29 -12.10 4.32
N GLN A 178 -10.98 -11.94 4.16
CA GLN A 178 -10.38 -10.87 3.36
C GLN A 178 -10.97 -10.89 1.93
N ASP A 179 -10.84 -12.03 1.26
CA ASP A 179 -11.31 -12.22 -0.11
C ASP A 179 -12.84 -12.03 -0.22
N LEU A 180 -13.62 -12.74 0.60
CA LEU A 180 -15.07 -12.70 0.50
C LEU A 180 -15.69 -11.36 0.93
N MET A 181 -15.10 -10.65 1.90
CA MET A 181 -15.66 -9.42 2.46
C MET A 181 -15.15 -8.16 1.76
N TYR A 182 -13.85 -8.05 1.50
CA TYR A 182 -13.25 -6.82 1.00
C TYR A 182 -13.01 -6.87 -0.50
N ASP A 183 -12.45 -7.97 -1.02
CA ASP A 183 -12.08 -8.06 -2.43
C ASP A 183 -13.29 -8.34 -3.32
N GLN A 184 -14.10 -9.33 -2.97
CA GLN A 184 -15.30 -9.72 -3.72
C GLN A 184 -16.58 -9.02 -3.25
N GLN A 185 -16.60 -8.47 -2.03
CA GLN A 185 -17.76 -7.80 -1.43
C GLN A 185 -19.03 -8.68 -1.42
N LEU A 186 -18.86 -9.98 -1.19
CA LEU A 186 -19.97 -10.94 -1.04
C LEU A 186 -20.52 -10.95 0.39
N LEU A 187 -19.67 -10.66 1.37
CA LEU A 187 -20.04 -10.47 2.77
C LEU A 187 -20.22 -8.97 3.04
N THR A 188 -21.46 -8.47 2.87
CA THR A 188 -21.75 -7.04 3.03
C THR A 188 -22.76 -6.73 4.15
N PRO A 189 -22.65 -5.54 4.78
CA PRO A 189 -21.56 -4.56 4.65
C PRO A 189 -20.21 -5.07 5.17
N ALA A 190 -19.10 -4.49 4.70
CA ALA A 190 -17.77 -4.82 5.22
C ALA A 190 -17.61 -4.32 6.66
N PHE A 191 -16.83 -5.02 7.48
CA PHE A 191 -16.52 -4.58 8.84
C PHE A 191 -15.74 -3.27 8.81
N GLN A 192 -16.02 -2.40 9.78
CA GLN A 192 -15.36 -1.11 9.96
C GLN A 192 -15.07 -0.92 11.45
N LEU A 193 -13.79 -0.92 11.82
CA LEU A 193 -13.34 -0.85 13.22
C LEU A 193 -13.95 0.34 13.97
N GLY A 194 -13.92 1.54 13.37
CA GLY A 194 -14.45 2.75 14.02
C GLY A 194 -15.94 2.67 14.33
N GLU A 195 -16.75 2.13 13.42
CA GLU A 195 -18.20 1.96 13.62
C GLU A 195 -18.49 0.82 14.61
N PHE A 196 -17.65 -0.22 14.61
CA PHE A 196 -17.74 -1.32 15.56
C PHE A 196 -17.46 -0.83 16.99
N ILE A 197 -16.39 -0.05 17.19
CA ILE A 197 -16.06 0.54 18.50
C ILE A 197 -17.19 1.45 18.98
N GLU A 198 -17.72 2.33 18.12
CA GLU A 198 -18.79 3.28 18.50
C GLU A 198 -20.09 2.59 18.96
N HIS A 199 -20.37 1.39 18.46
CA HIS A 199 -21.69 0.75 18.61
C HIS A 199 -21.70 -0.55 19.41
N HIS A 200 -20.55 -1.22 19.56
CA HIS A 200 -20.48 -2.58 20.10
C HIS A 200 -19.40 -2.76 21.18
N VAL A 201 -18.59 -1.74 21.46
CA VAL A 201 -17.55 -1.81 22.49
C VAL A 201 -17.86 -0.84 23.62
N ASP A 202 -17.96 -1.36 24.85
CA ASP A 202 -18.32 -0.57 26.04
C ASP A 202 -17.14 0.19 26.65
N ARG A 203 -15.90 -0.16 26.30
CA ARG A 203 -14.68 0.49 26.78
C ARG A 203 -14.12 1.48 25.76
N GLU A 204 -13.36 2.45 26.26
CA GLU A 204 -12.50 3.27 25.42
C GLU A 204 -11.34 2.40 24.88
N ILE A 205 -11.08 2.52 23.58
CA ILE A 205 -9.93 1.92 22.92
C ILE A 205 -9.03 3.06 22.46
N ASP A 206 -7.81 3.11 22.98
CA ASP A 206 -6.81 4.05 22.50
C ASP A 206 -6.10 3.46 21.28
N LEU A 207 -6.48 3.90 20.08
CA LEU A 207 -5.89 3.37 18.85
C LEU A 207 -4.41 3.74 18.69
N ASP A 208 -3.92 4.79 19.33
CA ASP A 208 -2.52 5.19 19.27
C ASP A 208 -1.64 4.31 20.18
N GLU A 209 -2.21 3.70 21.22
CA GLU A 209 -1.50 2.76 22.10
C GLU A 209 -1.77 1.29 21.74
N GLU A 210 -3.03 0.93 21.45
CA GLU A 210 -3.47 -0.46 21.24
C GLU A 210 -3.44 -0.87 19.76
N GLY A 211 -3.37 0.09 18.82
CA GLY A 211 -3.55 -0.20 17.40
C GLY A 211 -2.40 -0.97 16.73
N TYR A 212 -1.25 -1.13 17.37
CA TYR A 212 -0.09 -1.86 16.83
C TYR A 212 -0.23 -3.38 16.95
N ALA A 213 -1.18 -3.86 17.75
CA ALA A 213 -1.47 -5.28 17.96
C ALA A 213 -2.96 -5.56 17.71
N PRO A 214 -3.38 -6.82 17.59
CA PRO A 214 -4.79 -7.17 17.43
C PRO A 214 -5.64 -6.64 18.59
N ILE A 215 -6.61 -5.80 18.24
CA ILE A 215 -7.65 -5.35 19.18
C ILE A 215 -8.53 -6.55 19.50
N PRO A 216 -8.61 -6.99 20.77
CA PRO A 216 -9.29 -8.24 21.13
C PRO A 216 -10.74 -8.31 20.68
N GLU A 217 -11.47 -7.21 20.75
CA GLU A 217 -12.88 -7.13 20.36
C GLU A 217 -13.07 -7.29 18.84
N ALA A 218 -12.17 -6.69 18.04
CA ALA A 218 -12.20 -6.82 16.59
C ALA A 218 -11.81 -8.25 16.16
N LEU A 219 -10.79 -8.83 16.80
CA LEU A 219 -10.39 -10.20 16.54
C LEU A 219 -11.51 -11.19 16.91
N ALA A 220 -12.15 -11.00 18.06
CA ALA A 220 -13.28 -11.83 18.49
C ALA A 220 -14.46 -11.76 17.52
N TYR A 221 -14.76 -10.57 16.99
CA TYR A 221 -15.79 -10.42 15.96
C TYR A 221 -15.52 -11.31 14.74
N PHE A 222 -14.29 -11.32 14.20
CA PHE A 222 -13.97 -12.16 13.04
C PHE A 222 -13.87 -13.65 13.39
N ALA A 223 -13.40 -13.97 14.60
CA ALA A 223 -13.41 -15.34 15.10
C ALA A 223 -14.82 -15.91 15.16
N GLU A 224 -15.81 -15.11 15.58
CA GLU A 224 -17.22 -15.51 15.65
C GLU A 224 -17.98 -15.35 14.33
N TYR A 225 -17.43 -14.64 13.35
CA TYR A 225 -18.12 -14.36 12.09
C TYR A 225 -18.42 -15.66 11.31
N PRO A 226 -19.69 -15.98 11.02
CA PRO A 226 -20.02 -17.21 10.32
C PRO A 226 -19.77 -17.05 8.81
N VAL A 227 -18.82 -17.81 8.27
CA VAL A 227 -18.57 -17.88 6.82
C VAL A 227 -19.56 -18.86 6.19
N PRO A 228 -20.48 -18.44 5.31
CA PRO A 228 -21.44 -19.35 4.68
C PRO A 228 -20.73 -20.35 3.76
N ARG A 229 -20.99 -21.65 3.95
CA ARG A 229 -20.35 -22.72 3.16
C ARG A 229 -20.55 -22.58 1.65
N GLU A 230 -21.69 -22.02 1.24
CA GLU A 230 -22.01 -21.78 -0.18
C GLU A 230 -21.07 -20.78 -0.87
N LEU A 231 -20.35 -19.94 -0.11
CA LEU A 231 -19.40 -18.97 -0.67
C LEU A 231 -17.99 -19.54 -0.83
N LEU A 232 -17.66 -20.69 -0.23
CA LEU A 232 -16.30 -21.25 -0.26
C LEU A 232 -15.85 -21.61 -1.68
N GLY A 233 -16.77 -22.00 -2.57
CA GLY A 233 -16.48 -22.22 -3.99
C GLY A 233 -16.24 -20.94 -4.79
N ARG A 234 -16.24 -19.75 -4.16
CA ARG A 234 -15.88 -18.47 -4.78
C ARG A 234 -14.44 -18.08 -4.52
N VAL A 235 -13.78 -18.73 -3.57
CA VAL A 235 -12.39 -18.48 -3.22
C VAL A 235 -11.51 -19.26 -4.20
N VAL A 236 -10.81 -18.54 -5.07
CA VAL A 236 -9.95 -19.14 -6.12
C VAL A 236 -8.48 -18.84 -5.87
N GLU A 237 -8.20 -17.68 -5.27
CA GLU A 237 -6.86 -17.18 -4.97
C GLU A 237 -6.91 -16.51 -3.59
N LEU A 238 -5.87 -16.74 -2.80
CA LEU A 238 -5.70 -16.10 -1.50
C LEU A 238 -4.30 -15.52 -1.40
N VAL A 239 -4.22 -14.24 -1.06
CA VAL A 239 -2.95 -13.52 -0.88
C VAL A 239 -2.89 -13.02 0.56
N GLN A 240 -1.88 -13.50 1.29
CA GLN A 240 -1.53 -12.99 2.60
C GLN A 240 -0.54 -11.84 2.43
N ASP A 241 -1.03 -10.61 2.56
CA ASP A 241 -0.22 -9.39 2.52
C ASP A 241 -0.45 -8.59 3.80
N GLY A 242 0.62 -8.01 4.36
CA GLY A 242 0.54 -7.21 5.59
C GLY A 242 -0.38 -5.98 5.46
N GLY A 243 -0.66 -5.54 4.23
CA GLY A 243 -1.58 -4.47 3.88
C GLY A 243 -3.03 -4.90 3.66
N ASN A 244 -3.38 -6.18 3.85
CA ASN A 244 -4.76 -6.66 3.73
C ASN A 244 -5.71 -5.88 4.65
N ASP A 245 -6.88 -5.47 4.12
CA ASP A 245 -7.85 -4.65 4.84
C ASP A 245 -8.26 -5.29 6.17
N ILE A 246 -8.48 -6.61 6.21
CA ILE A 246 -8.89 -7.31 7.43
C ILE A 246 -7.87 -7.18 8.57
N TYR A 247 -6.56 -7.24 8.26
CA TYR A 247 -5.51 -7.07 9.26
C TYR A 247 -5.49 -5.63 9.77
N LEU A 248 -5.67 -4.64 8.88
CA LEU A 248 -5.77 -3.23 9.26
C LEU A 248 -7.09 -2.88 9.98
N GLN A 249 -8.12 -3.72 9.90
CA GLN A 249 -9.32 -3.60 10.75
C GLN A 249 -9.10 -4.19 12.15
N ILE A 250 -8.21 -5.17 12.31
CA ILE A 250 -7.91 -5.83 13.58
C ILE A 250 -6.79 -5.10 14.34
N ALA A 251 -5.74 -4.70 13.63
CA ALA A 251 -4.55 -4.02 14.15
C ALA A 251 -4.20 -2.82 13.23
N PRO A 252 -4.86 -1.65 13.39
CA PRO A 252 -4.84 -0.54 12.43
C PRO A 252 -3.49 0.18 12.26
N LEU A 253 -2.53 -0.05 13.16
CA LEU A 253 -1.17 0.48 13.13
C LEU A 253 -0.11 -0.62 13.01
N TRP A 254 -0.51 -1.88 12.78
CA TRP A 254 0.43 -2.98 12.51
C TRP A 254 1.22 -2.69 11.23
N ASP A 255 2.52 -2.98 11.25
CA ASP A 255 3.45 -2.68 10.15
C ASP A 255 3.67 -3.86 9.20
N GLY A 256 3.16 -5.05 9.54
CA GLY A 256 3.27 -6.24 8.72
C GLY A 256 4.56 -7.04 8.94
N GLU A 257 5.39 -6.69 9.92
CA GLU A 257 6.75 -7.26 10.06
C GLU A 257 6.86 -8.48 11.00
N ASP A 258 5.82 -8.78 11.78
CA ASP A 258 5.79 -9.90 12.71
C ASP A 258 4.85 -11.06 12.30
N ASP A 259 4.83 -12.13 13.09
CA ASP A 259 4.14 -13.38 12.80
C ASP A 259 2.69 -13.43 13.32
N VAL A 260 2.12 -12.30 13.74
CA VAL A 260 0.85 -12.27 14.46
C VAL A 260 -0.33 -12.81 13.62
N PHE A 261 -0.26 -12.65 12.30
CA PHE A 261 -1.27 -13.13 11.35
C PHE A 261 -0.81 -14.33 10.51
N ASP A 262 0.32 -14.95 10.83
CA ASP A 262 0.77 -16.16 10.13
C ASP A 262 -0.23 -17.30 10.30
N VAL A 263 -0.54 -17.99 9.20
CA VAL A 263 -1.31 -19.23 9.23
C VAL A 263 -0.43 -20.35 9.80
N LYS A 264 -0.95 -21.10 10.77
CA LYS A 264 -0.20 -22.19 11.42
C LYS A 264 -0.70 -23.58 11.03
N ASP A 265 -1.96 -23.70 10.62
CA ASP A 265 -2.54 -24.93 10.07
C ASP A 265 -3.23 -24.67 8.72
N PHE A 266 -2.90 -25.50 7.73
CA PHE A 266 -3.41 -25.43 6.36
C PHE A 266 -4.44 -26.52 6.05
N ALA A 267 -4.93 -27.28 7.04
CA ALA A 267 -6.00 -28.26 6.86
C ALA A 267 -7.28 -27.64 6.26
N ASP A 268 -7.55 -26.37 6.57
CA ASP A 268 -8.71 -25.62 6.09
C ASP A 268 -8.72 -25.39 4.56
N VAL A 269 -7.62 -25.65 3.86
CA VAL A 269 -7.58 -25.70 2.39
C VAL A 269 -8.62 -26.67 1.83
N ASP A 270 -8.90 -27.77 2.53
CA ASP A 270 -9.87 -28.78 2.09
C ASP A 270 -11.32 -28.24 2.11
N LEU A 271 -11.56 -27.07 2.72
CA LEU A 271 -12.84 -26.36 2.68
C LEU A 271 -13.07 -25.64 1.34
N LEU A 272 -12.02 -25.35 0.57
CA LEU A 272 -12.04 -24.45 -0.58
C LEU A 272 -11.90 -25.23 -1.90
N PRO A 273 -12.99 -25.73 -2.49
CA PRO A 273 -12.92 -26.68 -3.62
C PRO A 273 -12.39 -26.07 -4.92
N GLU A 274 -12.39 -24.74 -5.04
CA GLU A 274 -11.96 -24.02 -6.25
C GLU A 274 -10.64 -23.26 -6.05
N LEU A 275 -9.98 -23.41 -4.89
CA LEU A 275 -8.71 -22.74 -4.59
C LEU A 275 -7.60 -23.27 -5.50
N ARG A 276 -6.89 -22.35 -6.14
CA ARG A 276 -5.81 -22.63 -7.10
C ARG A 276 -4.48 -22.04 -6.69
N SER A 277 -4.48 -20.89 -6.01
CA SER A 277 -3.25 -20.23 -5.60
C SER A 277 -3.29 -19.67 -4.18
N LEU A 278 -2.14 -19.74 -3.52
CA LEU A 278 -1.86 -19.19 -2.19
C LEU A 278 -0.53 -18.44 -2.23
N THR A 279 -0.54 -17.14 -1.95
CA THR A 279 0.67 -16.37 -1.66
C THR A 279 0.72 -16.10 -0.15
N LEU A 280 1.80 -16.54 0.51
CA LEU A 280 1.86 -16.66 1.97
C LEU A 280 3.07 -15.92 2.56
N THR A 281 2.96 -15.51 3.81
CA THR A 281 4.08 -14.99 4.62
C THR A 281 4.41 -15.97 5.75
N GLY A 282 5.64 -15.93 6.25
CA GLY A 282 5.99 -16.64 7.50
C GLY A 282 5.92 -18.17 7.45
N VAL A 283 5.82 -18.77 6.26
CA VAL A 283 5.76 -20.23 6.06
C VAL A 283 7.09 -20.83 5.61
N ASP A 284 7.33 -22.09 5.97
CA ASP A 284 8.49 -22.84 5.49
C ASP A 284 8.24 -23.54 4.14
N GLU A 285 9.33 -23.89 3.46
CA GLU A 285 9.26 -24.53 2.14
C GLU A 285 8.55 -25.90 2.19
N VAL A 286 8.65 -26.63 3.31
CA VAL A 286 7.99 -27.94 3.47
C VAL A 286 6.47 -27.77 3.44
N THR A 287 5.96 -26.71 4.05
CA THR A 287 4.55 -26.34 4.03
C THR A 287 4.11 -25.96 2.62
N LEU A 288 4.89 -25.13 1.91
CA LEU A 288 4.62 -24.77 0.51
C LEU A 288 4.60 -25.98 -0.42
N GLU A 289 5.56 -26.90 -0.28
CA GLU A 289 5.59 -28.16 -1.03
C GLU A 289 4.34 -29.01 -0.76
N SER A 290 3.90 -29.11 0.50
CA SER A 290 2.68 -29.87 0.85
C SER A 290 1.41 -29.29 0.21
N LEU A 291 1.33 -27.97 0.03
CA LEU A 291 0.25 -27.29 -0.68
C LEU A 291 0.32 -27.55 -2.18
N ARG A 292 1.52 -27.51 -2.76
CA ARG A 292 1.77 -27.85 -4.17
C ARG A 292 1.42 -29.30 -4.49
N GLU A 293 1.67 -30.24 -3.58
CA GLU A 293 1.25 -31.64 -3.72
C GLU A 293 -0.28 -31.81 -3.74
N LYS A 294 -1.02 -30.89 -3.10
CA LYS A 294 -2.49 -30.80 -3.19
C LYS A 294 -2.97 -30.13 -4.48
N GLY A 295 -2.06 -29.71 -5.37
CA GLY A 295 -2.38 -29.10 -6.66
C GLY A 295 -2.61 -27.58 -6.60
N ILE A 296 -2.14 -26.92 -5.53
CA ILE A 296 -2.25 -25.47 -5.33
C ILE A 296 -0.92 -24.81 -5.66
N GLU A 297 -0.94 -23.75 -6.46
CA GLU A 297 0.20 -22.86 -6.67
C GLU A 297 0.46 -22.09 -5.36
N ALA A 298 1.46 -22.53 -4.59
CA ALA A 298 1.79 -21.92 -3.31
C ALA A 298 3.15 -21.22 -3.41
N ASP A 299 3.20 -19.93 -3.09
CA ASP A 299 4.41 -19.10 -3.13
C ASP A 299 4.59 -18.31 -1.85
N LEU A 300 5.86 -18.04 -1.51
CA LEU A 300 6.22 -17.09 -0.45
C LEU A 300 6.17 -15.67 -1.02
N LEU A 301 5.58 -14.72 -0.27
CA LEU A 301 5.55 -13.30 -0.58
C LEU A 301 6.95 -12.65 -0.51
#